data_AF-D7GYI0-F1
#
_entry.id   AF-D7GYI0-F1
#
_cell.length_a   1.000
_cell.length_b   1.000
_cell.length_c   1.000
_cell.angle_alpha   90.00
_cell.angle_beta   90.00
_cell.angle_gamma   90.00
#
_symmetry.space_group_name_H-M   'P 1'
#
loop_
_entity.id
_entity.type
_entity.pdbx_description
1 polymer ?
#
loop_
_entity_poly.entity_id
_entity_poly.type
_entity_poly.pdbx_seq_one_letter_code
_entity_poly.pdbx_strand_id
1 'polypeptide(L)'
;MLAAGQKERALAIEAGEIDTVVVDGAWTKRSYKSNYNASSGVATIVGARTKKILYVGVKNKNCKKCMYYKKKNQTTPPHKCFKNWKNTSTSMEAAIILDGFKKSVDMHNVRFKNLIGDGDSSVYKKIHNARPYGPNYFIKGEV
;
A
#
# COMPACT_ATOMS: atom_id res chain seq x y z
N MET A 1 1.29 -4.36 -14.49
CA MET A 1 2.19 -4.25 -13.32
C MET A 1 3.36 -5.22 -13.41
N LEU A 2 3.19 -6.50 -13.78
CA LEU A 2 4.30 -7.47 -13.90
C LEU A 2 5.44 -7.01 -14.83
N ALA A 3 5.11 -6.59 -16.06
CA ALA A 3 6.11 -6.07 -17.00
C ALA A 3 6.82 -4.80 -16.48
N ALA A 4 6.14 -3.99 -15.66
CA ALA A 4 6.73 -2.81 -15.05
C ALA A 4 7.76 -3.21 -13.98
N GLY A 5 7.41 -4.15 -13.11
CA GLY A 5 8.34 -4.65 -12.09
C GLY A 5 9.54 -5.40 -12.68
N GLN A 6 9.34 -6.16 -13.76
CA GLN A 6 10.45 -6.79 -14.48
C GLN A 6 11.40 -5.75 -15.10
N LYS A 7 10.86 -4.66 -15.66
CA LYS A 7 11.66 -3.57 -16.21
C LYS A 7 12.44 -2.83 -15.12
N GLU A 8 11.80 -2.53 -13.98
CA GLU A 8 12.48 -1.91 -12.83
C GLU A 8 13.61 -2.81 -12.34
N ARG A 9 13.34 -4.13 -12.19
CA ARG A 9 14.33 -5.12 -11.80
C ARG A 9 15.54 -5.14 -12.73
N ALA A 10 15.30 -5.19 -14.04
CA ALA A 10 16.37 -5.24 -15.03
C ALA A 10 17.26 -4.00 -14.94
N LEU A 11 16.66 -2.82 -14.83
CA LEU A 11 17.38 -1.55 -14.71
C LEU A 11 18.15 -1.43 -13.38
N ALA A 12 17.60 -1.96 -12.29
CA ALA A 12 18.27 -1.98 -11.00
C ALA A 12 19.50 -2.90 -11.02
N ILE A 13 19.40 -4.07 -11.67
CA ILE A 13 20.53 -5.00 -11.85
C ILE A 13 21.62 -4.38 -12.73
N GLU A 14 21.22 -3.78 -13.87
CA GLU A 14 22.15 -3.17 -14.82
C GLU A 14 22.95 -2.02 -14.20
N ALA A 15 22.28 -1.17 -13.41
CA ALA A 15 22.95 -0.05 -12.75
C ALA A 15 23.73 -0.46 -11.49
N GLY A 16 23.63 -1.72 -11.04
CA GLY A 16 24.15 -2.13 -9.72
C GLY A 16 23.51 -1.34 -8.57
N GLU A 17 22.35 -0.75 -8.82
CA GLU A 17 21.72 0.26 -7.98
C GLU A 17 20.64 -0.32 -7.09
N ILE A 18 20.29 0.51 -6.13
CA ILE A 18 19.30 0.27 -5.12
C ILE A 18 17.93 0.71 -5.64
N ASP A 19 16.93 -0.18 -5.64
CA ASP A 19 15.61 0.19 -6.16
C ASP A 19 14.88 1.18 -5.25
N THR A 20 14.47 2.30 -5.86
CA THR A 20 13.85 3.46 -5.19
C THR A 20 12.42 3.56 -5.63
N VAL A 21 11.50 3.68 -4.68
CA VAL A 21 10.07 3.76 -4.95
C VAL A 21 9.45 5.01 -4.37
N VAL A 22 8.48 5.56 -5.10
CA VAL A 22 7.61 6.65 -4.65
C VAL A 22 6.29 6.03 -4.22
N VAL A 23 5.76 6.47 -3.07
CA VAL A 23 4.46 6.03 -2.57
C VAL A 23 3.53 7.20 -2.36
N ASP A 24 2.25 6.94 -2.57
CA ASP A 24 1.19 7.90 -2.30
C ASP A 24 -0.13 7.18 -1.98
N GLY A 25 -0.95 7.85 -1.17
CA GLY A 25 -2.22 7.40 -0.65
C GLY A 25 -3.35 8.35 -1.00
N ALA A 26 -4.52 7.80 -1.34
CA ALA A 26 -5.73 8.57 -1.55
C ALA A 26 -6.90 7.99 -0.77
N TRP A 27 -7.76 8.88 -0.28
CA TRP A 27 -8.94 8.52 0.50
C TRP A 27 -10.22 8.96 -0.22
N THR A 28 -11.25 8.14 -0.09
CA THR A 28 -12.59 8.43 -0.65
C THR A 28 -13.29 9.64 -0.04
N LYS A 29 -12.80 10.12 1.11
CA LYS A 29 -13.29 11.33 1.74
C LYS A 29 -12.11 12.19 2.16
N ARG A 30 -12.14 13.44 1.72
CA ARG A 30 -11.17 14.46 2.15
C ARG A 30 -11.49 14.87 3.58
N SER A 31 -10.47 14.90 4.42
CA SER A 31 -10.58 15.18 5.84
C SER A 31 -9.67 16.34 6.19
N TYR A 32 -10.24 17.52 6.44
CA TYR A 32 -9.48 18.67 6.93
C TYR A 32 -9.61 18.76 8.45
N LYS A 33 -8.50 18.58 9.18
CA LYS A 33 -8.31 18.86 10.61
C LYS A 33 -9.28 18.23 11.65
N SER A 34 -10.42 17.64 11.26
CA SER A 34 -11.48 17.24 12.20
C SER A 34 -12.09 15.85 11.98
N ASN A 35 -11.95 15.23 10.80
CA ASN A 35 -12.77 14.04 10.49
C ASN A 35 -12.05 12.96 9.67
N TYR A 36 -11.15 12.18 10.28
CA TYR A 36 -10.42 11.07 9.65
C TYR A 36 -11.26 9.80 9.44
N ASN A 37 -12.47 9.92 8.88
CA ASN A 37 -13.47 8.85 8.82
C ASN A 37 -13.74 8.27 7.41
N ALA A 38 -12.78 8.37 6.50
CA ALA A 38 -12.88 7.71 5.19
C ALA A 38 -13.18 6.21 5.34
N SER A 39 -14.14 5.73 4.55
CA SER A 39 -14.56 4.32 4.55
C SER A 39 -13.65 3.44 3.69
N SER A 40 -12.95 4.07 2.74
CA SER A 40 -12.03 3.40 1.83
C SER A 40 -10.81 4.28 1.55
N GLY A 41 -9.66 3.63 1.44
CA GLY A 41 -8.39 4.21 1.02
C GLY A 41 -7.72 3.31 -0.02
N VAL A 42 -7.00 3.95 -0.93
CA VAL A 42 -6.14 3.31 -1.93
C VAL A 42 -4.73 3.85 -1.73
N ALA A 43 -3.73 3.03 -1.98
CA ALA A 43 -2.35 3.51 -2.05
C ALA A 43 -1.60 2.78 -3.14
N THR A 44 -0.56 3.43 -3.64
CA THR A 44 0.23 2.95 -4.78
C THR A 44 1.72 3.00 -4.49
N ILE A 45 2.46 2.07 -5.10
CA ILE A 45 3.91 2.07 -5.14
C ILE A 45 4.30 2.24 -6.60
N VAL A 46 5.13 3.24 -6.88
CA VAL A 46 5.58 3.61 -8.22
C VAL A 46 7.10 3.53 -8.26
N GLY A 47 7.66 2.90 -9.29
CA GLY A 47 9.11 2.88 -9.51
C GLY A 47 9.62 4.28 -9.80
N ALA A 48 10.61 4.76 -9.04
CA ALA A 48 11.12 6.12 -9.21
C ALA A 48 11.79 6.31 -10.56
N ARG A 49 12.35 5.25 -11.16
CA ARG A 49 13.05 5.30 -12.44
C ARG A 49 12.09 5.14 -13.62
N THR A 50 11.30 4.07 -13.63
CA THR A 50 10.39 3.84 -14.78
C THR A 50 9.13 4.69 -14.75
N LYS A 51 8.81 5.30 -13.59
CA LYS A 51 7.55 6.01 -13.34
C LYS A 51 6.32 5.11 -13.57
N LYS A 52 6.49 3.79 -13.44
CA LYS A 52 5.41 2.81 -13.60
C LYS A 52 4.93 2.31 -12.26
N ILE A 53 3.64 1.99 -12.22
CA ILE A 53 2.98 1.44 -11.04
C ILE A 53 3.47 0.00 -10.83
N LEU A 54 4.05 -0.24 -9.65
CA LEU A 54 4.54 -1.54 -9.20
C LEU A 54 3.50 -2.26 -8.32
N TYR A 55 2.70 -1.49 -7.57
CA TYR A 55 1.66 -2.03 -6.72
C TYR A 55 0.51 -1.05 -6.53
N VAL A 56 -0.71 -1.59 -6.44
CA VAL A 56 -1.92 -0.87 -6.01
C VAL A 56 -2.64 -1.74 -4.99
N GLY A 57 -3.04 -1.17 -3.87
CA GLY A 57 -3.90 -1.85 -2.92
C GLY A 57 -5.05 -0.96 -2.44
N VAL A 58 -6.14 -1.61 -2.04
CA VAL A 58 -7.36 -0.95 -1.57
C VAL A 58 -7.75 -1.53 -0.22
N LYS A 59 -8.00 -0.66 0.75
CA LYS A 59 -8.54 -1.02 2.07
C LYS A 59 -9.93 -0.43 2.24
N ASN A 60 -10.91 -1.27 2.53
CA ASN A 60 -12.30 -0.87 2.76
C ASN A 60 -12.77 -1.32 4.15
N LYS A 61 -13.36 -0.38 4.89
CA LYS A 61 -14.05 -0.65 6.15
C LYS A 61 -15.42 -1.28 5.95
N ASN A 62 -16.02 -1.02 4.79
CA ASN A 62 -17.40 -1.37 4.48
C ASN A 62 -17.50 -2.06 3.13
N CYS A 63 -18.41 -3.04 3.03
CA CYS A 63 -18.84 -3.64 1.78
C CYS A 63 -20.31 -3.26 1.56
N LYS A 64 -20.67 -2.81 0.34
CA LYS A 64 -22.03 -2.34 0.03
C LYS A 64 -23.09 -3.42 0.28
N LYS A 65 -22.81 -4.66 -0.13
CA LYS A 65 -23.71 -5.81 0.10
C LYS A 65 -23.88 -6.08 1.59
N CYS A 66 -22.80 -6.14 2.38
CA CYS A 66 -22.89 -6.27 3.84
C CYS A 66 -23.72 -5.14 4.48
N MET A 67 -23.50 -3.89 4.07
CA MET A 67 -24.24 -2.75 4.62
C MET A 67 -25.74 -2.81 4.30
N TYR A 68 -26.08 -3.26 3.09
CA TYR A 68 -27.48 -3.42 2.68
C TYR A 68 -28.23 -4.42 3.56
N TYR A 69 -27.68 -5.62 3.74
CA TYR A 69 -28.32 -6.66 4.56
C TYR A 69 -28.30 -6.31 6.06
N LYS A 70 -27.22 -5.65 6.54
CA LYS A 70 -27.17 -5.12 7.91
C LYS A 70 -28.29 -4.12 8.18
N LYS A 71 -28.58 -3.20 7.23
CA LYS A 71 -29.67 -2.23 7.36
C LYS A 71 -31.05 -2.90 7.45
N LYS A 72 -31.20 -4.08 6.86
CA LYS A 72 -32.43 -4.88 6.90
C LYS A 72 -32.49 -5.88 8.06
N ASN A 73 -31.50 -5.89 8.96
CA ASN A 73 -31.35 -6.92 10.00
C ASN A 73 -31.40 -8.35 9.47
N GLN A 74 -30.86 -8.56 8.26
CA GLN A 74 -30.82 -9.86 7.60
C GLN A 74 -29.39 -10.39 7.51
N THR A 75 -29.25 -11.71 7.50
CA THR A 75 -27.98 -12.39 7.22
C THR A 75 -27.54 -12.09 5.79
N THR A 76 -26.28 -11.68 5.63
CA THR A 76 -25.74 -11.40 4.29
C THR A 76 -25.49 -12.71 3.55
N PRO A 77 -26.07 -12.94 2.36
CA PRO A 77 -25.78 -14.13 1.58
C PRO A 77 -24.29 -14.22 1.20
N PRO A 78 -23.77 -15.43 0.90
CA PRO A 78 -22.42 -15.61 0.40
C PRO A 78 -22.12 -14.66 -0.77
N HIS A 79 -20.99 -13.96 -0.68
CA HIS A 79 -20.54 -13.04 -1.72
C HIS A 79 -19.05 -12.73 -1.58
N LYS A 80 -18.47 -12.18 -2.65
CA LYS A 80 -17.13 -11.58 -2.61
C LYS A 80 -17.15 -10.31 -1.75
N CYS A 81 -16.79 -10.45 -0.48
CA CYS A 81 -16.77 -9.34 0.46
C CYS A 81 -15.51 -8.49 0.26
N PHE A 82 -15.69 -7.20 0.01
CA PHE A 82 -14.58 -6.26 -0.14
C PHE A 82 -14.17 -5.58 1.17
N LYS A 83 -14.85 -5.88 2.29
CA LYS A 83 -14.48 -5.39 3.62
C LYS A 83 -13.23 -6.11 4.09
N ASN A 84 -12.12 -5.39 4.15
CA ASN A 84 -10.80 -5.94 4.48
C ASN A 84 -10.02 -5.06 5.46
N TRP A 85 -10.68 -4.06 6.07
CA TRP A 85 -10.07 -3.13 7.01
C TRP A 85 -10.94 -2.89 8.24
N LYS A 86 -10.32 -2.86 9.41
CA LYS A 86 -10.99 -2.64 10.70
C LYS A 86 -10.41 -1.46 11.51
N ASN A 87 -9.22 -0.98 11.14
CA ASN A 87 -8.51 0.07 11.88
C ASN A 87 -8.86 1.49 11.39
N THR A 88 -8.11 2.49 11.85
CA THR A 88 -8.31 3.91 11.47
C THR A 88 -8.15 4.13 9.97
N SER A 89 -8.73 5.22 9.44
CA SER A 89 -8.59 5.54 8.01
C SER A 89 -7.16 5.98 7.68
N THR A 90 -6.52 6.70 8.60
CA THR A 90 -5.14 7.18 8.46
C THR A 90 -4.13 6.05 8.33
N SER A 91 -4.37 4.91 8.99
CA SER A 91 -3.44 3.77 8.93
C SER A 91 -3.63 2.86 7.71
N MET A 92 -4.56 3.18 6.80
CA MET A 92 -4.83 2.40 5.58
C MET A 92 -3.65 2.44 4.62
N GLU A 93 -3.12 3.63 4.34
CA GLU A 93 -2.00 3.82 3.41
C GLU A 93 -0.80 3.01 3.87
N ALA A 94 -0.32 3.25 5.09
CA ALA A 94 0.81 2.52 5.66
C ALA A 94 0.62 0.99 5.62
N ALA A 95 -0.62 0.50 5.78
CA ALA A 95 -0.91 -0.93 5.63
C ALA A 95 -0.88 -1.43 4.19
N ILE A 96 -1.40 -0.64 3.23
CA ILE A 96 -1.36 -0.97 1.82
C ILE A 96 0.08 -1.00 1.31
N ILE A 97 0.87 0.02 1.65
CA ILE A 97 2.27 0.09 1.25
C ILE A 97 3.05 -1.08 1.85
N LEU A 98 2.85 -1.39 3.14
CA LEU A 98 3.48 -2.57 3.74
C LEU A 98 3.12 -3.87 3.02
N ASP A 99 1.85 -4.06 2.65
CA ASP A 99 1.44 -5.23 1.86
C ASP A 99 2.14 -5.28 0.50
N GLY A 100 2.35 -4.13 -0.15
CA GLY A 100 3.09 -4.02 -1.40
C GLY A 100 4.58 -4.37 -1.24
N PHE A 101 5.21 -3.91 -0.15
CA PHE A 101 6.60 -4.27 0.20
C PHE A 101 6.77 -5.75 0.51
N LYS A 102 5.79 -6.40 1.14
CA LYS A 102 5.84 -7.86 1.38
C LYS A 102 5.70 -8.65 0.09
N LYS A 103 4.90 -8.17 -0.85
CA LYS A 103 4.62 -8.84 -2.12
C LYS A 103 5.60 -8.51 -3.24
N SER A 104 6.47 -7.52 -3.07
CA SER A 104 7.39 -7.06 -4.12
C SER A 104 8.31 -8.19 -4.61
N VAL A 105 8.80 -9.03 -3.70
CA VAL A 105 9.62 -10.20 -4.02
C VAL A 105 8.81 -11.25 -4.77
N ASP A 106 7.61 -11.59 -4.28
CA ASP A 106 6.78 -12.61 -4.92
C ASP A 106 6.29 -12.17 -6.32
N MET A 107 5.94 -10.89 -6.47
CA MET A 107 5.36 -10.35 -7.71
C MET A 107 6.41 -10.02 -8.77
N HIS A 108 7.55 -9.46 -8.35
CA HIS A 108 8.51 -8.85 -9.27
C HIS A 108 9.94 -9.37 -9.05
N ASN A 109 10.18 -10.12 -7.97
CA ASN A 109 11.51 -10.52 -7.50
C ASN A 109 12.44 -9.32 -7.26
N VAL A 110 11.89 -8.27 -6.64
CA VAL A 110 12.58 -7.01 -6.35
C VAL A 110 12.42 -6.66 -4.88
N ARG A 111 13.48 -6.13 -4.27
CA ARG A 111 13.46 -5.55 -2.93
C ARG A 111 13.70 -4.05 -3.02
N PHE A 112 12.76 -3.28 -2.49
CA PHE A 112 12.88 -1.82 -2.42
C PHE A 112 13.71 -1.43 -1.21
N LYS A 113 14.55 -0.41 -1.34
CA LYS A 113 15.41 0.04 -0.23
C LYS A 113 15.27 1.51 0.06
N ASN A 114 14.91 2.33 -0.93
CA ASN A 114 14.58 3.73 -0.71
C ASN A 114 13.10 3.94 -0.95
N LEU A 115 12.47 4.66 -0.03
CA LEU A 115 11.06 5.02 -0.05
C LEU A 115 10.95 6.54 -0.03
N ILE A 116 10.32 7.11 -1.05
CA ILE A 116 9.96 8.53 -1.11
C ILE A 116 8.45 8.62 -0.91
N GLY A 117 8.00 9.42 0.04
CA GLY A 117 6.57 9.62 0.30
C GLY A 117 6.27 11.07 0.68
N ASP A 118 5.00 11.37 0.93
CA ASP A 118 4.50 12.72 1.27
C ASP A 118 4.95 13.25 2.66
N GLY A 119 5.86 12.54 3.32
CA GLY A 119 6.34 12.86 4.66
C GLY A 119 5.47 12.29 5.79
N ASP A 120 4.46 11.45 5.52
CA ASP A 120 3.74 10.78 6.60
C ASP A 120 4.64 9.75 7.30
N SER A 121 5.16 10.18 8.46
CA SER A 121 5.98 9.36 9.36
C SER A 121 5.37 8.00 9.71
N SER A 122 4.05 7.84 9.58
CA SER A 122 3.34 6.61 9.87
C SER A 122 3.68 5.46 8.90
N VAL A 123 3.91 5.77 7.62
CA VAL A 123 4.26 4.78 6.58
C VAL A 123 5.65 4.21 6.85
N TYR A 124 6.64 5.09 6.98
CA TYR A 124 8.03 4.71 7.22
C TYR A 124 8.18 3.89 8.50
N LYS A 125 7.63 4.37 9.62
CA LYS A 125 7.69 3.67 10.91
C LYS A 125 7.11 2.26 10.83
N LYS A 126 6.00 2.09 10.11
CA LYS A 126 5.33 0.80 9.98
C LYS A 126 6.16 -0.20 9.17
N ILE A 127 6.79 0.25 8.10
CA ILE A 127 7.67 -0.57 7.27
C ILE A 127 8.95 -0.94 8.03
N HIS A 128 9.58 0.04 8.67
CA HIS A 128 10.77 -0.16 9.48
C HIS A 128 10.56 -1.21 10.58
N ASN A 129 9.42 -1.15 11.28
CA ASN A 129 9.08 -2.12 12.33
C ASN A 129 8.75 -3.51 11.77
N ALA A 130 8.10 -3.57 10.60
CA ALA A 130 7.68 -4.84 10.00
C ALA A 130 8.82 -5.61 9.32
N ARG A 131 9.94 -4.95 8.98
CA ARG A 131 11.14 -5.55 8.37
C ARG A 131 10.80 -6.55 7.25
N PRO A 132 10.12 -6.10 6.17
CA PRO A 132 9.54 -6.99 5.16
C PRO A 132 10.57 -7.88 4.43
N TYR A 133 11.86 -7.50 4.45
CA TYR A 133 12.94 -8.23 3.80
C TYR A 133 13.93 -8.88 4.78
N GLY A 134 13.58 -8.94 6.08
CA GLY A 134 14.42 -9.54 7.12
C GLY A 134 15.20 -8.54 7.99
N PRO A 135 15.92 -9.03 9.02
CA PRO A 135 16.52 -8.19 10.07
C PRO A 135 17.69 -7.32 9.61
N ASN A 136 18.40 -7.73 8.55
CA ASN A 136 19.60 -7.05 8.06
C ASN A 136 19.34 -6.15 6.84
N TYR A 137 18.06 -5.93 6.49
CA TYR A 137 17.68 -5.15 5.33
C TYR A 137 16.85 -3.94 5.75
N PHE A 138 17.54 -2.80 5.86
CA PHE A 138 16.94 -1.53 6.26
C PHE A 138 16.48 -0.74 5.05
N ILE A 139 15.25 -0.23 5.13
CA ILE A 139 14.66 0.65 4.14
C ILE A 139 14.90 2.08 4.62
N LYS A 140 15.44 2.93 3.76
CA LYS A 140 15.63 4.37 3.98
C LYS A 140 14.37 5.10 3.56
N GLY A 141 13.89 5.99 4.42
CA GLY A 141 12.77 6.88 4.15
C GLY A 141 13.31 8.26 3.82
N GLU A 142 12.87 8.80 2.69
CA GLU A 142 13.14 10.15 2.23
C GLU A 142 11.79 10.87 2.05
N VAL A 143 11.79 12.18 2.30
CA VAL A 143 10.63 13.08 2.14
C VAL A 143 10.90 14.00 0.97
#